data_AF-A0ABD0REM4-F1
#
_entry.id   AF-A0ABD0REM4-F1
#
_cell.length_a   1.000
_cell.length_b   1.000
_cell.length_c   1.000
_cell.angle_alpha   90.00
_cell.angle_beta   90.00
_cell.angle_gamma   90.00
#
_symmetry.space_group_name_H-M   'P 1'
#
loop_
_entity.id
_entity.type
_entity.pdbx_description
1 polymer ?
#
loop_
_entity_poly.entity_id
_entity_poly.type
_entity_poly.pdbx_seq_one_letter_code
_entity_poly.pdbx_strand_id
1 'polypeptide(L)' 'NETERLRTLFLPELSVKLKNLTGYTTYMISVAAFNAAGDGPRSLPTRGRTQQAGDPLDA' A
#
# COMPACT_ATOMS: atom_id res chain seq x y z
N ASN A 1 -19.35 -9.30 0.53
CA ASN A 1 -18.97 -8.07 -0.20
C ASN A 1 -17.52 -7.73 0.10
N GLU A 2 -16.61 -8.23 -0.74
CA GLU A 2 -15.19 -7.85 -0.71
C GLU A 2 -15.02 -6.60 -1.58
N THR A 3 -15.48 -5.44 -1.09
CA THR A 3 -15.22 -4.19 -1.80
C THR A 3 -13.75 -3.84 -1.63
N GLU A 4 -12.98 -3.85 -2.72
CA GLU A 4 -11.61 -3.33 -2.72
C GLU A 4 -11.60 -1.87 -2.24
N ARG A 5 -10.83 -1.59 -1.19
CA ARG A 5 -10.66 -0.23 -0.66
C ARG A 5 -9.42 0.40 -1.28
N LEU A 6 -9.61 1.36 -2.18
CA LEU A 6 -8.52 2.16 -2.75
C LEU A 6 -8.15 3.31 -1.81
N ARG A 7 -6.85 3.52 -1.60
CA ARG A 7 -6.30 4.70 -0.93
C ARG A 7 -5.16 5.26 -1.77
N THR A 8 -5.25 6.54 -2.11
CA THR A 8 -4.22 7.29 -2.84
C THR A 8 -3.47 8.21 -1.88
N LEU A 9 -2.14 8.27 -2.01
CA LEU A 9 -1.27 9.16 -1.24
C LEU A 9 -0.50 10.05 -2.22
N PHE A 10 -0.39 11.34 -1.92
CA PHE A 10 0.44 12.29 -2.66
C PHE A 10 1.62 12.66 -1.78
N LEU A 11 2.80 12.22 -2.17
CA LEU A 11 4.02 12.30 -1.36
C LEU A 11 5.15 12.81 -2.25
N PRO A 12 5.95 13.80 -1.80
CA PRO A 12 7.09 14.29 -2.56
C PRO A 12 8.31 13.36 -2.48
N GLU A 13 8.30 12.35 -1.58
CA GLU A 13 9.42 11.44 -1.39
C GLU A 13 9.48 10.32 -2.45
N LEU A 14 10.69 9.93 -2.83
CA LEU A 14 10.92 8.78 -3.73
C LEU A 14 10.80 7.41 -3.02
N SER A 15 10.49 7.41 -1.73
CA SER A 15 10.27 6.19 -0.93
C SER A 15 9.30 6.46 0.22
N VAL A 16 8.39 5.52 0.51
CA VAL A 16 7.43 5.62 1.61
C VAL A 16 7.33 4.32 2.40
N LYS A 17 7.19 4.43 3.73
CA LYS A 17 6.80 3.33 4.60
C LYS A 17 5.30 3.42 4.90
N LEU A 18 4.52 2.46 4.38
CA LEU A 18 3.10 2.35 4.68
C LEU A 18 2.92 1.82 6.12
N LYS A 19 2.07 2.50 6.90
CA LYS A 19 1.77 2.18 8.31
C LYS A 19 0.27 1.95 8.48
N ASN A 20 -0.12 1.41 9.62
CA ASN A 20 -1.52 1.17 9.99
C ASN A 20 -2.26 0.26 8.99
N LEU A 21 -1.55 -0.73 8.45
CA LEU A 21 -2.12 -1.78 7.61
C LEU A 21 -2.72 -2.86 8.51
N THR A 22 -3.80 -3.49 8.05
CA THR A 22 -4.40 -4.64 8.71
C THR A 22 -3.43 -5.83 8.62
N GLY A 23 -3.26 -6.55 9.73
CA GLY A 23 -2.44 -7.76 9.77
C GLY A 23 -2.99 -8.87 8.87
N TYR A 24 -2.12 -9.77 8.43
CA TYR A 24 -2.47 -10.91 7.58
C TYR A 24 -3.35 -10.57 6.36
N THR A 25 -3.17 -9.38 5.78
CA THR A 25 -3.99 -8.84 4.69
C THR A 25 -3.12 -8.60 3.47
N THR A 26 -3.60 -9.01 2.29
CA THR A 26 -2.94 -8.77 1.00
C THR A 26 -3.29 -7.37 0.50
N TYR A 27 -2.27 -6.61 0.12
CA TYR A 27 -2.37 -5.31 -0.52
C TYR A 27 -1.79 -5.35 -1.93
N MET A 28 -2.36 -4.56 -2.83
CA MET A 28 -1.80 -4.25 -4.15
C MET A 28 -1.36 -2.79 -4.16
N ILE A 29 -0.14 -2.53 -4.64
CA ILE A 29 0.46 -1.19 -4.63
C ILE A 29 0.93 -0.87 -6.05
N SER A 30 0.49 0.28 -6.58
CA SER A 30 1.00 0.88 -7.81
C SER A 30 1.44 2.31 -7.53
N VAL A 31 2.46 2.78 -8.25
CA VAL A 31 3.02 4.13 -8.12
C VAL A 31 2.84 4.87 -9.45
N ALA A 32 2.48 6.15 -9.41
CA ALA A 32 2.56 7.06 -10.56
C ALA A 32 3.38 8.29 -10.16
N ALA A 33 4.19 8.78 -11.10
CA ALA A 33 4.78 10.11 -10.97
C ALA A 33 3.69 11.17 -11.22
N PHE A 34 3.78 12.32 -10.56
CA PHE A 34 2.83 13.42 -10.73
C PHE A 34 3.57 14.75 -10.92
N ASN A 35 2.98 15.66 -11.70
CA ASN A 35 3.41 17.04 -11.83
C ASN A 35 2.19 17.96 -12.04
N ALA A 36 2.41 19.25 -12.33
CA ALA A 36 1.33 20.22 -12.54
C ALA A 36 0.41 19.90 -13.74
N ALA A 37 0.84 19.08 -14.70
CA ALA A 37 0.01 18.63 -15.81
C ALA A 37 -0.84 17.38 -15.46
N GLY A 38 -0.53 16.69 -14.37
CA GLY A 38 -1.25 15.52 -13.88
C GLY A 38 -0.36 14.32 -13.53
N ASP A 39 -1.00 13.16 -13.37
CA ASP A 39 -0.34 11.89 -13.11
C ASP A 39 0.16 11.26 -14.42
N GLY A 40 1.38 10.74 -14.41
CA GLY A 40 1.88 9.82 -15.43
C GLY A 40 1.25 8.43 -15.34
N PRO A 41 1.66 7.49 -16.21
CA PRO A 41 1.18 6.11 -16.14
C PRO A 41 1.54 5.48 -14.80
N ARG A 42 0.60 4.71 -14.22
CA ARG A 42 0.88 3.89 -13.05
C ARG A 42 1.79 2.73 -13.41
N SER A 43 2.67 2.34 -12.50
CA SER A 43 3.40 1.08 -12.56
C SER A 43 2.45 -0.12 -12.55
N LEU A 44 2.95 -1.27 -13.00
CA LEU A 44 2.29 -2.54 -12.71
C LEU A 44 2.14 -2.71 -11.18
N PRO A 45 1.02 -3.30 -10.72
CA PRO A 45 0.78 -3.47 -9.30
C PRO A 45 1.71 -4.53 -8.70
N THR A 46 2.30 -4.21 -7.56
CA THR A 46 3.04 -5.17 -6.73
C THR A 46 2.14 -5.68 -5.61
N ARG A 47 2.15 -7.00 -5.38
CA ARG A 47 1.40 -7.67 -4.32
C ARG A 47 2.28 -7.92 -3.11
N GLY A 48 1.77 -7.61 -1.92
CA GLY A 48 2.43 -7.95 -0.65
C GLY A 48 1.41 -8.26 0.44
N ARG A 49 1.72 -9.22 1.31
CA ARG A 49 0.89 -9.57 2.46
C ARG A 49 1.59 -9.12 3.74
N THR A 50 0.86 -8.44 4.61
CA THR A 50 1.35 -8.11 5.95
C THR A 50 1.54 -9.37 6.78
N GLN A 51 2.49 -9.34 7.71
CA GLN A 51 2.69 -10.44 8.65
C GLN A 51 1.44 -10.65 9.51
N GLN A 52 1.24 -11.88 9.97
CA GLN A 52 0.29 -12.13 11.05
C GLN A 52 0.88 -11.53 12.33
N ALA A 53 0.03 -10.96 13.19
CA ALA A 53 0.47 -10.64 14.55
C ALA A 53 0.93 -11.95 15.20
N GLY A 54 2.08 -11.94 15.88
CA GLY A 54 2.49 -13.09 16.69
C GLY A 54 1.39 -13.40 17.70
N ASP A 55 1.15 -14.69 17.96
CA ASP A 55 0.19 -15.08 18.98
C ASP A 55 0.64 -14.49 20.34
N PRO A 56 -0.26 -13.87 21.13
CA PRO A 56 0.11 -13.28 22.42
C PRO A 56 0.56 -14.29 23.49
N LEU A 57 0.54 -15.60 23.19
CA LEU A 57 0.80 -16.65 24.17
C LEU A 57 2.29 -17.01 24.30
N ASP A 58 3.16 -16.44 23.48
CA ASP A 58 4.60 -16.75 23.44
C ASP A 58 5.50 -15.55 23.82
N ALA A 59 5.02 -14.60 24.63
CA ALA A 59 5.79 -13.44 25.12
C ALA A 59 5.95 -13.44 26.65
#